data_AF-A0A143WXN7-F1
#
_entry.id   AF-A0A143WXN7-F1
#
_cell.length_a   1.000
_cell.length_b   1.000
_cell.length_c   1.000
_cell.angle_alpha   90.00
_cell.angle_beta   90.00
_cell.angle_gamma   90.00
#
_symmetry.space_group_name_H-M   'P 1'
#
loop_
_entity.id
_entity.type
_entity.pdbx_description
1 polymer ?
#
loop_
_entity_poly.entity_id
_entity_poly.type
_entity_poly.pdbx_seq_one_letter_code
_entity_poly.pdbx_strand_id
1 'polypeptide(L)'
;MGFKIYRFSIAWTRIFPNGDDVTPNEAGLQFYDRIINECLKHHIEPLITISHYESPLHLTFKYNGWLSRQMIDDYLRFCRVIFTRYQHKVKYWITFNEINGPTTDKGDFHH
;
A
#
# COMPACT_ATOMS: atom_id res chain seq x y z
N MET A 1 -23.94 12.47 2.63
CA MET A 1 -22.72 12.62 3.46
C MET A 1 -21.73 13.45 2.66
N GLY A 2 -21.35 14.64 3.13
CA GLY A 2 -20.45 15.57 2.42
C GLY A 2 -18.96 15.28 2.66
N PHE A 3 -18.53 14.05 2.41
CA PHE A 3 -17.14 13.65 2.62
C PHE A 3 -16.22 14.41 1.66
N LYS A 4 -15.17 15.03 2.21
CA LYS A 4 -14.14 15.73 1.41
C LYS A 4 -12.94 14.85 1.11
N ILE A 5 -12.68 13.85 1.95
CA ILE A 5 -11.53 12.95 1.87
C ILE A 5 -12.01 11.52 2.13
N TYR A 6 -11.48 10.56 1.38
CA TYR A 6 -11.66 9.14 1.62
C TYR A 6 -10.30 8.43 1.77
N ARG A 7 -10.08 7.81 2.93
CA ARG A 7 -8.84 7.09 3.25
C ARG A 7 -8.99 5.60 2.97
N PHE A 8 -8.03 5.02 2.25
CA PHE A 8 -7.95 3.57 2.02
C PHE A 8 -6.50 3.11 1.85
N SER A 9 -6.26 1.79 1.88
CA SER A 9 -4.95 1.18 1.60
C SER A 9 -4.88 0.55 0.21
N ILE A 10 -3.69 0.54 -0.39
CA ILE A 10 -3.39 -0.31 -1.55
C ILE A 10 -2.75 -1.59 -1.03
N ALA A 11 -3.37 -2.72 -1.32
CA ALA A 11 -2.86 -4.02 -0.94
C ALA A 11 -1.65 -4.37 -1.80
N TRP A 12 -0.49 -4.53 -1.17
CA TRP A 12 0.76 -4.89 -1.86
C TRP A 12 0.57 -6.16 -2.69
N THR A 13 -0.05 -7.20 -2.13
CA THR A 13 -0.33 -8.47 -2.80
C THR A 13 -1.24 -8.36 -4.03
N ARG A 14 -2.05 -7.30 -4.15
CA ARG A 14 -2.84 -7.07 -5.37
C ARG A 14 -1.99 -6.53 -6.51
N ILE A 15 -0.93 -5.78 -6.20
CA ILE A 15 -0.03 -5.17 -7.19
C ILE A 15 1.16 -6.10 -7.48
N PHE A 16 1.72 -6.76 -6.46
CA PHE A 16 2.78 -7.77 -6.58
C PHE A 16 2.33 -9.01 -5.78
N PRO A 17 1.70 -10.01 -6.43
CA PRO A 17 1.19 -11.21 -5.76
C PRO A 17 2.20 -11.94 -4.89
N ASN A 18 3.45 -12.07 -5.35
CA ASN A 18 4.55 -12.65 -4.59
C ASN A 18 5.35 -11.58 -3.83
N GLY A 19 5.15 -10.30 -4.15
CA GLY A 19 5.80 -9.17 -3.51
C GLY A 19 7.10 -8.75 -4.20
N ASP A 20 7.82 -9.70 -4.77
CA ASP A 20 9.09 -9.52 -5.49
C ASP A 20 8.96 -9.72 -7.01
N ASP A 21 7.73 -9.80 -7.53
CA ASP A 21 7.48 -9.98 -8.96
C ASP A 21 8.18 -8.88 -9.79
N VAL A 22 8.67 -9.25 -10.98
CA VAL A 22 9.39 -8.32 -11.86
C VAL A 22 8.46 -7.22 -12.37
N THR A 23 7.21 -7.57 -12.66
CA THR A 23 6.20 -6.66 -13.19
C THR A 23 4.96 -6.64 -12.32
N PRO A 24 4.30 -5.48 -12.15
CA PRO A 24 3.08 -5.38 -11.38
C PRO A 24 1.90 -6.08 -12.09
N ASN A 25 0.94 -6.52 -11.30
CA ASN A 25 -0.34 -7.04 -11.77
C ASN A 25 -1.25 -5.89 -12.22
N GLU A 26 -1.42 -5.74 -13.54
CA GLU A 26 -2.25 -4.69 -14.13
C GLU A 26 -3.71 -4.75 -13.68
N ALA A 27 -4.28 -5.93 -13.45
CA ALA A 27 -5.66 -6.04 -12.98
C ALA A 27 -5.83 -5.42 -11.58
N GLY A 28 -4.80 -5.53 -10.72
CA GLY A 28 -4.74 -4.87 -9.43
C GLY A 28 -4.68 -3.35 -9.56
N LEU A 29 -3.83 -2.84 -10.45
CA LEU A 29 -3.72 -1.40 -10.72
C LEU A 29 -5.02 -0.80 -11.25
N GLN A 30 -5.68 -1.50 -12.18
CA GLN A 30 -6.96 -1.06 -12.75
C GLN A 30 -8.09 -1.05 -11.73
N PHE A 31 -8.06 -1.95 -10.74
CA PHE A 31 -9.02 -1.92 -9.64
C PHE A 31 -8.92 -0.60 -8.85
N TYR A 32 -7.70 -0.19 -8.48
CA TYR A 32 -7.49 1.07 -7.77
C TYR A 32 -7.71 2.29 -8.67
N ASP A 33 -7.46 2.20 -9.98
CA ASP A 33 -7.87 3.24 -10.93
C ASP A 33 -9.38 3.50 -10.85
N ARG A 34 -10.20 2.45 -10.80
CA ARG A 34 -11.66 2.60 -10.69
C ARG A 34 -12.06 3.27 -9.37
N ILE A 35 -11.46 2.87 -8.26
CA ILE A 35 -11.75 3.47 -6.94
C ILE A 35 -11.36 4.95 -6.92
N ILE A 36 -10.14 5.27 -7.35
CA ILE A 36 -9.63 6.64 -7.36
C ILE A 36 -10.47 7.52 -8.28
N ASN A 37 -10.77 7.04 -9.49
CA ASN A 37 -11.59 7.78 -10.45
C ASN A 37 -13.01 8.03 -9.90
N GLU A 38 -13.60 7.05 -9.22
CA GLU A 38 -14.92 7.24 -8.60
C GLU A 38 -14.87 8.26 -7.46
N CYS A 39 -13.83 8.25 -6.62
CA CYS A 39 -13.64 9.28 -5.59
C CYS A 39 -13.56 10.68 -6.22
N LEU A 40 -12.71 10.85 -7.22
CA LEU A 40 -12.52 12.14 -7.90
C LEU A 40 -13.79 12.64 -8.60
N LYS A 41 -14.59 11.72 -9.18
CA LYS A 41 -15.89 12.04 -9.79
C LYS A 41 -16.87 12.67 -8.80
N HIS A 42 -16.81 12.28 -7.53
CA HIS A 42 -17.63 12.85 -6.46
C HIS A 42 -16.93 14.00 -5.72
N HIS A 43 -15.82 14.52 -6.25
CA HIS A 43 -14.99 15.55 -5.61
C HIS A 43 -14.46 15.14 -4.22
N ILE A 44 -14.20 13.85 -4.04
CA ILE A 44 -13.62 13.27 -2.84
C ILE A 44 -12.13 13.05 -3.08
N GLU A 45 -11.29 13.67 -2.25
CA GLU A 45 -9.84 13.51 -2.32
C GLU A 45 -9.41 12.14 -1.76
N PRO A 46 -8.69 11.31 -2.53
CA PRO A 46 -8.16 10.05 -2.05
C PRO A 46 -6.94 10.29 -1.14
N LEU A 47 -6.95 9.66 0.04
CA LEU A 47 -5.80 9.57 0.94
C LEU A 47 -5.36 8.12 1.02
N ILE A 48 -4.18 7.81 0.49
CA ILE A 48 -3.73 6.42 0.33
C ILE A 48 -2.68 6.05 1.37
N THR A 49 -2.93 4.96 2.10
CA THR A 49 -1.92 4.30 2.95
C THR A 49 -1.24 3.19 2.16
N ILE A 50 0.08 3.21 2.05
CA ILE A 50 0.85 2.29 1.19
C ILE A 50 1.00 0.92 1.84
N SER A 51 1.42 0.87 3.09
CA SER A 51 1.55 -0.39 3.84
C SER A 51 0.69 -0.34 5.11
N HIS A 52 -0.23 -1.30 5.23
CA HIS A 52 -1.16 -1.42 6.35
C HIS A 52 -1.22 -2.86 6.89
N TYR A 53 -0.06 -3.39 7.31
CA TYR A 53 0.08 -4.75 7.84
C TYR A 53 -0.17 -5.89 6.83
N GLU A 54 -0.08 -5.62 5.53
CA GLU A 54 -0.46 -6.55 4.45
C GLU A 54 0.76 -7.09 3.68
N SER A 55 1.91 -7.25 4.35
CA SER A 55 3.13 -7.73 3.70
C SER A 55 2.91 -9.10 3.02
N PRO A 56 3.34 -9.28 1.75
CA PRO A 56 3.17 -10.54 1.04
C PRO A 56 3.79 -11.71 1.80
N LEU A 57 2.98 -12.76 2.04
CA LEU A 57 3.38 -13.93 2.83
C LEU A 57 4.62 -14.64 2.23
N HIS A 58 4.78 -14.57 0.90
CA HIS A 58 5.94 -15.09 0.19
C HIS A 58 7.26 -14.46 0.70
N LEU A 59 7.30 -13.15 0.93
CA LEU A 59 8.49 -12.44 1.41
C LEU A 59 8.84 -12.83 2.85
N THR A 60 7.83 -13.11 3.67
CA THR A 60 8.03 -13.66 5.03
C THR A 60 8.73 -15.01 4.98
N PHE A 61 8.29 -15.92 4.11
CA PHE A 61 8.95 -17.23 3.97
C PHE A 61 10.32 -17.16 3.31
N LYS A 62 10.51 -16.25 2.34
CA LYS A 62 11.75 -16.16 1.56
C LYS A 62 12.91 -15.58 2.34
N TYR A 63 12.68 -14.52 3.10
CA TYR A 63 13.76 -13.81 3.80
C TYR A 63 13.35 -13.23 5.17
N ASN A 64 12.34 -13.81 5.82
CA ASN A 64 11.87 -13.40 7.15
C ASN A 64 11.30 -11.97 7.21
N GLY A 65 10.71 -11.53 6.10
CA GLY A 65 10.03 -10.23 6.01
C GLY A 65 10.96 -9.05 6.27
N TRP A 66 10.50 -8.09 7.08
CA TRP A 66 11.20 -6.83 7.38
C TRP A 66 12.54 -7.00 8.13
N LEU A 67 12.88 -8.21 8.58
CA LEU A 67 14.21 -8.50 9.13
C LEU A 67 15.29 -8.52 8.04
N SER A 68 14.92 -8.69 6.77
CA SER A 68 15.83 -8.59 5.63
C SER A 68 15.77 -7.22 4.98
N ARG A 69 16.94 -6.67 4.64
CA ARG A 69 17.05 -5.44 3.84
C ARG A 69 16.45 -5.58 2.43
N GLN A 70 16.34 -6.80 1.89
CA GLN A 70 15.72 -7.03 0.58
C GLN A 70 14.25 -6.58 0.56
N MET A 71 13.57 -6.62 1.70
CA MET A 71 12.20 -6.12 1.83
C MET A 71 12.08 -4.63 1.47
N ILE A 72 13.13 -3.85 1.72
CA ILE A 72 13.17 -2.42 1.39
C ILE A 72 13.13 -2.25 -0.12
N ASP A 73 13.89 -3.04 -0.88
CA ASP A 73 13.94 -2.93 -2.33
C ASP A 73 12.59 -3.29 -2.97
N ASP A 74 11.95 -4.36 -2.49
CA ASP A 74 10.63 -4.77 -2.97
C ASP A 74 9.55 -3.74 -2.60
N TYR A 75 9.61 -3.18 -1.38
CA TYR A 75 8.71 -2.10 -0.95
C TYR A 75 8.89 -0.84 -1.81
N LEU A 76 10.14 -0.44 -2.09
CA LEU A 76 10.43 0.72 -2.94
C LEU A 76 9.98 0.49 -4.38
N ARG A 77 10.08 -0.74 -4.90
CA ARG A 77 9.51 -1.10 -6.22
C ARG A 77 8.00 -0.91 -6.23
N PHE A 78 7.32 -1.40 -5.19
CA PHE A 78 5.89 -1.21 -5.02
C PHE A 78 5.50 0.27 -4.97
N CYS A 79 6.19 1.06 -4.14
CA CYS A 79 5.97 2.50 -4.02
C CYS A 79 6.15 3.22 -5.36
N ARG A 80 7.22 2.89 -6.10
CA ARG A 80 7.50 3.50 -7.40
C ARG A 80 6.36 3.25 -8.38
N VAL A 81 5.85 2.02 -8.46
CA VAL A 81 4.74 1.68 -9.38
C VAL A 81 3.49 2.49 -9.05
N ILE A 82 3.06 2.51 -7.79
CA ILE A 82 1.81 3.21 -7.41
C ILE A 82 1.96 4.72 -7.50
N PHE A 83 3.12 5.28 -7.14
CA PHE A 83 3.37 6.71 -7.29
C PHE A 83 3.38 7.12 -8.75
N THR A 84 4.09 6.39 -9.62
CA THR A 84 4.09 6.69 -11.05
C THR A 84 2.69 6.55 -11.67
N ARG A 85 1.94 5.51 -11.30
CA ARG A 85 0.58 5.30 -11.84
C ARG A 85 -0.40 6.39 -11.41
N TYR A 86 -0.32 6.84 -10.16
CA TYR A 86 -1.33 7.72 -9.56
C TYR A 86 -0.86 9.16 -9.28
N GLN A 87 0.34 9.55 -9.76
CA GLN A 87 0.97 10.86 -9.51
C GLN A 87 0.08 12.07 -9.79
N HIS A 88 -0.83 11.98 -10.77
CA HIS A 88 -1.71 13.09 -11.15
C HIS A 88 -3.11 13.00 -10.52
N LYS A 89 -3.40 11.92 -9.79
CA LYS A 89 -4.72 11.64 -9.22
C LYS A 89 -4.74 11.67 -7.70
N VAL A 90 -3.59 11.47 -7.05
CA VAL A 90 -3.50 11.31 -5.59
C VAL A 90 -2.45 12.25 -5.04
N LYS A 91 -2.89 13.15 -4.15
CA LYS A 91 -2.03 14.14 -3.49
C LYS A 91 -1.51 13.68 -2.13
N TYR A 92 -2.32 12.92 -1.38
CA TYR A 92 -2.05 12.59 0.01
C TYR A 92 -1.68 11.12 0.17
N TRP A 93 -0.52 10.87 0.75
CA TRP A 93 0.05 9.55 0.96
C TRP A 93 0.51 9.37 2.40
N ILE A 94 0.27 8.18 2.95
CA ILE A 94 0.83 7.70 4.22
C ILE A 94 1.69 6.48 3.90
N THR A 95 2.96 6.50 4.27
CA THR A 95 3.91 5.42 3.96
C THR A 95 3.58 4.15 4.73
N PHE A 96 3.61 4.22 6.05
CA PHE A 96 3.22 3.14 6.94
C PHE A 96 2.12 3.63 7.87
N ASN A 97 1.10 2.81 8.05
CA ASN A 97 0.25 2.96 9.22
C ASN A 97 0.98 2.31 10.41
N GLU A 98 1.23 3.08 11.46
CA GLU A 98 1.71 2.57 12.76
C GLU A 98 2.87 1.57 12.64
N ILE A 99 4.02 2.08 12.18
CA ILE A 99 5.26 1.29 12.01
C ILE A 99 5.77 0.66 13.32
N ASN A 100 5.31 1.16 14.47
CA ASN A 100 5.59 0.58 15.78
C ASN A 100 4.88 -0.76 16.01
N GLY A 101 3.73 -1.00 15.38
CA GLY A 101 2.95 -2.23 15.55
C GLY A 101 3.72 -3.55 15.35
N PRO A 102 4.58 -3.71 14.32
CA PRO A 102 5.43 -4.90 14.19
C PRO A 102 6.62 -4.95 15.16
N THR A 103 6.93 -3.86 15.86
CA THR A 103 8.07 -3.78 16.80
C THR A 103 7.67 -3.88 18.27
N THR A 104 6.37 -3.81 18.57
CA THR A 104 5.84 -3.93 19.93
C THR A 104 5.56 -5.38 20.31
N ASP A 105 5.73 -5.70 21.59
CA ASP A 105 5.37 -7.01 22.12
C ASP A 105 3.86 -7.27 21.96
N LYS A 106 3.48 -8.53 21.72
CA LYS A 106 2.06 -8.90 21.53
C LYS A 106 1.23 -8.46 22.73
N GLY A 107 0.33 -7.50 22.50
CA GLY A 107 -0.62 -7.01 23.51
C GLY A 107 -0.51 -5.51 23.80
N ASP A 108 0.53 -4.84 23.29
CA ASP A 108 0.82 -3.45 23.62
C ASP A 108 0.25 -2.45 22.59
N PHE A 109 -1.05 -2.59 22.28
CA PHE A 109 -1.81 -1.59 21.52
C PHE A 109 -2.37 -0.54 22.49
N HIS A 110 -1.51 0.34 22.99
CA HIS A 110 -1.95 1.50 23.74
C HIS A 110 -2.52 2.54 22.76
N HIS A 111 -3.86 2.51 22.59
CA HIS A 111 -4.67 3.61 22.08
C HIS A 111 -5.11 4.53 23.22
#